data_AF-D7PR13-F1
#
_entry.id   AF-D7PR13-F1
#
_cell.length_a   1.000
_cell.length_b   1.000
_cell.length_c   1.000
_cell.angle_alpha   90.00
_cell.angle_beta   90.00
_cell.angle_gamma   90.00
#
_symmetry.space_group_name_H-M   'P 1'
#
loop_
_entity.id
_entity.type
_entity.pdbx_description
1 polymer ?
#
loop_
_entity_poly.entity_id
_entity_poly.type
_entity_poly.pdbx_seq_one_letter_code
_entity_poly.pdbx_strand_id
1 'polypeptide(L)'
;AVNNENSIEAHVGINGEANLDFLNIPLTIPEMTLPYTVLTTPQVKDFSLWEKTGLKEFLKTTKQSFDLSVKAQYKKNKDKHSIPIHFYVKDFQVLSTPNNILVPAMGNITYDFSFKSSVITLNTNAGLYNQSNIVAHFLTSSSSVIDALQYKLEGTSSLTRKRGVKLATALSLSNKFIEGNHDSTVGLTKKNMEASVTTSAKVQIPILRMNFKQELNGNTKSKPTISSSIELTYDFNSSKLYSTAMGAVDHKLILESLTTYFSIESSAKGDIKGSVLSQEYYGTIASEASTYLNSKSTRSSVKLQGASKV
;
A
#
# COMPACT_ATOMS: atom_id res chain seq x y z
N ALA A 1 -10.12 5.68 -30.39
CA ALA A 1 -8.70 5.34 -30.28
C ALA A 1 -7.95 5.91 -31.48
N VAL A 2 -6.73 6.41 -31.29
CA VAL A 2 -5.88 7.03 -32.31
C VAL A 2 -4.53 6.33 -32.32
N ASN A 3 -3.98 6.06 -33.50
CA ASN A 3 -2.68 5.43 -33.69
C ASN A 3 -1.90 6.21 -34.75
N ASN A 4 -0.70 6.68 -34.41
CA ASN A 4 0.20 7.38 -35.33
C ASN A 4 1.63 6.84 -35.18
N GLU A 5 2.61 7.43 -35.88
CA GLU A 5 4.00 6.97 -35.84
C GLU A 5 4.65 7.02 -34.44
N ASN A 6 4.20 7.92 -33.57
CA ASN A 6 4.82 8.20 -32.27
C ASN A 6 4.00 7.66 -31.07
N SER A 7 2.68 7.53 -31.17
CA SER A 7 1.82 7.11 -30.06
C SER A 7 0.59 6.30 -30.48
N ILE A 8 0.05 5.56 -29.50
CA ILE A 8 -1.27 4.94 -29.51
C ILE A 8 -2.04 5.50 -28.32
N GLU A 9 -3.26 5.99 -28.55
CA GLU A 9 -4.09 6.68 -27.54
C GLU A 9 -5.52 6.16 -27.55
N ALA A 10 -6.11 5.98 -26.37
CA ALA A 10 -7.51 5.61 -26.20
C ALA A 10 -8.11 6.43 -25.07
N HIS A 11 -9.14 7.22 -25.40
CA HIS A 11 -9.85 8.08 -24.45
C HIS A 11 -11.33 7.71 -24.43
N VAL A 12 -11.93 7.73 -23.24
CA VAL A 12 -13.36 7.57 -23.01
C VAL A 12 -13.78 8.63 -22.00
N GLY A 13 -14.83 9.37 -22.32
CA GLY A 13 -15.45 10.35 -21.42
C GLY A 13 -16.94 10.06 -21.33
N ILE A 14 -17.50 10.03 -20.12
CA ILE A 14 -18.93 9.86 -19.87
C ILE A 14 -19.34 10.86 -18.81
N ASN A 15 -20.39 11.62 -19.08
CA ASN A 15 -21.04 12.46 -18.09
C ASN A 15 -22.50 12.03 -17.92
N GLY A 16 -23.07 12.31 -16.76
CA GLY A 16 -24.46 12.02 -16.49
C GLY A 16 -25.00 12.92 -15.39
N GLU A 17 -26.28 13.26 -15.53
CA GLU A 17 -27.02 14.09 -14.58
C GLU A 17 -28.33 13.40 -14.22
N ALA A 18 -28.73 13.49 -12.95
CA ALA A 18 -29.99 12.97 -12.47
C ALA A 18 -30.58 13.93 -11.43
N ASN A 19 -31.89 14.20 -11.55
CA ASN A 19 -32.62 14.98 -10.56
C ASN A 19 -33.50 14.06 -9.71
N LEU A 20 -33.23 14.02 -8.41
CA LEU A 20 -33.95 13.25 -7.40
C LEU A 20 -34.85 14.11 -6.51
N ASP A 21 -35.28 15.30 -6.98
CA ASP A 21 -36.14 16.21 -6.21
C ASP A 21 -37.46 15.56 -5.77
N PHE A 22 -37.91 14.50 -6.44
CA PHE A 22 -39.08 13.71 -6.01
C PHE A 22 -38.92 13.11 -4.61
N LEU A 23 -37.68 12.91 -4.12
CA LEU A 23 -37.42 12.44 -2.75
C LEU A 23 -37.83 13.45 -1.67
N ASN A 24 -37.98 14.72 -2.04
CA ASN A 24 -38.51 15.75 -1.16
C ASN A 24 -40.04 15.77 -1.09
N ILE A 25 -40.73 15.04 -1.98
CA ILE A 25 -42.19 14.99 -2.00
C ILE A 25 -42.64 14.18 -0.76
N PRO A 26 -43.42 14.78 0.16
CA PRO A 26 -43.87 14.08 1.36
C PRO A 26 -44.84 12.95 1.00
N LEU A 27 -44.60 11.76 1.57
CA LEU A 27 -45.46 10.60 1.44
C LEU A 27 -46.49 10.56 2.57
N THR A 28 -47.74 10.29 2.21
CA THR A 28 -48.81 10.00 3.17
C THR A 28 -49.37 8.62 2.88
N ILE A 29 -49.23 7.71 3.85
CA ILE A 29 -49.78 6.36 3.82
C ILE A 29 -50.95 6.33 4.81
N PRO A 30 -52.21 6.16 4.36
CA PRO A 30 -53.34 6.08 5.27
C PRO A 30 -53.29 4.83 6.12
N GLU A 31 -54.08 4.82 7.20
CA GLU A 31 -54.30 3.59 7.97
C GLU A 31 -54.98 2.53 7.08
N MET A 32 -54.46 1.30 7.10
CA MET A 32 -54.97 0.21 6.27
C MET A 32 -55.05 -1.08 7.08
N THR A 33 -56.15 -1.82 6.92
CA THR A 33 -56.29 -3.17 7.45
C THR A 33 -55.70 -4.15 6.44
N LEU A 34 -54.70 -4.93 6.87
CA LEU A 34 -54.05 -5.91 5.99
C LEU A 34 -54.99 -7.09 5.71
N PRO A 35 -55.26 -7.45 4.44
CA PRO A 35 -56.18 -8.53 4.10
C PRO A 35 -55.72 -9.86 4.69
N TYR A 36 -56.67 -10.67 5.16
CA TYR A 36 -56.46 -11.96 5.84
C TYR A 36 -55.75 -11.90 7.21
N THR A 37 -55.60 -10.69 7.80
CA THR A 37 -55.10 -10.50 9.16
C THR A 37 -55.97 -9.50 9.94
N VAL A 38 -55.83 -9.43 11.26
CA VAL A 38 -56.48 -8.40 12.12
C VAL A 38 -55.54 -7.21 12.36
N LEU A 39 -54.40 -7.15 11.65
CA LEU A 39 -53.39 -6.11 11.83
C LEU A 39 -53.74 -4.89 10.99
N THR A 40 -53.75 -3.74 11.65
CA THR A 40 -53.92 -2.43 11.03
C THR A 40 -52.58 -1.71 11.02
N THR A 41 -52.14 -1.25 9.84
CA THR A 41 -50.93 -0.44 9.73
C THR A 41 -51.22 0.99 10.13
N PRO A 42 -50.42 1.61 11.01
CA PRO A 42 -50.66 2.98 11.45
C PRO A 42 -50.52 3.98 10.29
N GLN A 43 -51.27 5.08 10.38
CA GLN A 43 -51.15 6.17 9.42
C GLN A 43 -49.78 6.85 9.50
N VAL A 44 -49.16 7.08 8.34
CA VAL A 44 -47.96 7.89 8.18
C VAL A 44 -48.33 9.13 7.38
N LYS A 45 -48.11 10.33 7.92
CA LYS A 45 -48.35 11.60 7.22
C LYS A 45 -47.05 12.35 6.99
N ASP A 46 -46.99 13.07 5.88
CA ASP A 46 -45.94 14.05 5.57
C ASP A 46 -44.50 13.52 5.68
N PHE A 47 -44.30 12.26 5.31
CA PHE A 47 -43.00 11.60 5.42
C PHE A 47 -42.11 11.89 4.22
N SER A 48 -41.14 12.79 4.39
CA SER A 48 -40.11 13.06 3.37
C SER A 48 -39.04 11.97 3.41
N LEU A 49 -38.89 11.23 2.30
CA LEU A 49 -37.82 10.23 2.17
C LEU A 49 -36.45 10.90 2.31
N TRP A 50 -36.24 12.06 1.70
CA TRP A 50 -34.97 12.79 1.74
C TRP A 50 -34.52 13.12 3.18
N GLU A 51 -35.42 13.69 3.98
CA GLU A 51 -35.12 14.14 5.35
C GLU A 51 -35.11 12.98 6.37
N LYS A 52 -35.97 11.98 6.19
CA LYS A 52 -36.22 10.96 7.24
C LYS A 52 -35.44 9.66 7.08
N THR A 53 -34.88 9.36 5.91
CA THR A 53 -34.19 8.08 5.65
C THR A 53 -32.66 8.17 5.72
N GLY A 54 -32.10 9.36 5.97
CA GLY A 54 -30.66 9.59 5.95
C GLY A 54 -30.07 9.80 4.54
N LEU A 55 -30.89 9.74 3.48
CA LEU A 55 -30.46 10.00 2.10
C LEU A 55 -29.84 11.38 1.92
N LYS A 56 -30.35 12.40 2.61
CA LYS A 56 -29.75 13.75 2.62
C LYS A 56 -28.30 13.75 3.08
N GLU A 57 -28.00 13.01 4.15
CA GLU A 57 -26.63 12.94 4.68
C GLU A 57 -25.71 12.13 3.77
N PHE A 58 -26.24 11.13 3.07
CA PHE A 58 -25.48 10.27 2.17
C PHE A 58 -25.22 10.94 0.80
N LEU A 59 -26.27 11.40 0.12
CA LEU A 59 -26.22 11.94 -1.24
C LEU A 59 -25.85 13.43 -1.29
N LYS A 60 -25.96 14.15 -0.16
CA LYS A 60 -25.70 15.60 0.03
C LYS A 60 -26.59 16.56 -0.78
N THR A 61 -27.06 16.17 -1.96
CA THR A 61 -27.90 16.98 -2.85
C THR A 61 -28.85 16.08 -3.64
N THR A 62 -30.05 16.54 -3.99
CA THR A 62 -30.95 15.82 -4.90
C THR A 62 -30.54 15.94 -6.36
N LYS A 63 -29.73 16.96 -6.70
CA LYS A 63 -29.12 17.12 -8.02
C LYS A 63 -27.82 16.35 -8.08
N GLN A 64 -27.88 15.15 -8.66
CA GLN A 64 -26.74 14.26 -8.81
C GLN A 64 -26.09 14.50 -10.18
N SER A 65 -24.77 14.55 -10.20
CA SER A 65 -23.99 14.58 -11.43
C SER A 65 -22.75 13.73 -11.28
N PHE A 66 -22.28 13.16 -12.38
CA PHE A 66 -20.97 12.55 -12.45
C PHE A 66 -20.26 12.85 -13.76
N ASP A 67 -18.94 12.86 -13.69
CA ASP A 67 -18.01 12.95 -14.81
C ASP A 67 -17.00 11.81 -14.67
N LEU A 68 -16.84 11.03 -15.73
CA LEU A 68 -15.86 9.97 -15.85
C LEU A 68 -14.97 10.27 -17.05
N SER A 69 -13.65 10.24 -16.83
CA SER A 69 -12.64 10.39 -17.86
C SER A 69 -11.59 9.30 -17.71
N VAL A 70 -11.31 8.59 -18.80
CA VAL A 70 -10.27 7.56 -18.88
C VAL A 70 -9.41 7.85 -20.10
N LYS A 71 -8.09 7.86 -19.90
CA LYS A 71 -7.10 8.07 -20.95
C LYS A 71 -5.95 7.10 -20.78
N ALA A 72 -5.72 6.27 -21.78
CA ALA A 72 -4.53 5.43 -21.89
C ALA A 72 -3.69 5.89 -23.08
N GLN A 73 -2.38 6.00 -22.89
CA GLN A 73 -1.44 6.35 -23.94
C GLN A 73 -0.22 5.42 -23.91
N TYR A 74 0.17 4.93 -25.07
CA TYR A 74 1.44 4.26 -25.31
C TYR A 74 2.28 5.11 -26.26
N LYS A 75 3.40 5.66 -25.78
CA LYS A 75 4.39 6.36 -26.60
C LYS A 75 5.41 5.35 -27.11
N LYS A 76 5.46 5.15 -28.42
CA LYS A 76 6.33 4.16 -29.09
C LYS A 76 7.80 4.51 -28.86
N ASN A 77 8.64 3.50 -28.69
CA ASN A 77 10.09 3.65 -28.69
C ASN A 77 10.63 3.46 -30.11
N LYS A 78 11.57 4.32 -30.53
CA LYS A 78 12.23 4.21 -31.85
C LYS A 78 13.44 3.27 -31.80
N ASP A 79 13.98 3.00 -30.63
CA ASP A 79 15.09 2.07 -30.42
C ASP A 79 14.63 0.63 -30.71
N LYS A 80 15.53 -0.17 -31.29
CA LYS A 80 15.27 -1.57 -31.64
C LYS A 80 16.39 -2.45 -31.07
N HIS A 81 16.00 -3.57 -30.48
CA HIS A 81 16.90 -4.65 -30.08
C HIS A 81 17.02 -5.65 -31.22
N SER A 82 18.25 -5.99 -31.57
CA SER A 82 18.57 -6.94 -32.62
C SER A 82 18.81 -8.32 -32.02
N ILE A 83 17.93 -9.28 -32.30
CA ILE A 83 18.09 -10.67 -31.90
C ILE A 83 18.68 -11.43 -33.09
N PRO A 84 19.95 -11.88 -33.02
CA PRO A 84 20.53 -12.65 -34.11
C PRO A 84 19.84 -14.02 -34.23
N ILE A 85 19.38 -14.36 -35.42
CA ILE A 85 18.90 -15.69 -35.75
C ILE A 85 20.02 -16.43 -36.47
N HIS A 86 20.49 -17.52 -35.87
CA HIS A 86 21.37 -18.45 -36.56
C HIS A 86 20.54 -19.52 -37.27
N PHE A 87 20.20 -19.29 -38.54
CA PHE A 87 19.70 -20.35 -39.41
C PHE A 87 20.90 -21.12 -39.97
N TYR A 88 21.12 -22.35 -39.51
CA TYR A 88 22.01 -23.29 -40.20
C TYR A 88 21.22 -23.96 -41.34
N VAL A 89 21.26 -23.38 -42.53
CA VAL A 89 20.81 -24.06 -43.76
C VAL A 89 21.98 -24.00 -44.74
N LYS A 90 22.61 -25.16 -44.98
CA LYS A 90 23.88 -25.24 -45.71
C LYS A 90 23.72 -25.26 -47.24
N ASP A 91 22.49 -25.36 -47.76
CA ASP A 91 22.27 -25.80 -49.15
C ASP A 91 21.42 -24.88 -50.05
N PHE A 92 21.07 -23.66 -49.64
CA PHE A 92 20.41 -22.71 -50.55
C PHE A 92 21.07 -21.33 -50.52
N GLN A 93 22.03 -21.12 -51.43
CA GLN A 93 22.38 -19.79 -51.89
C GLN A 93 21.18 -19.27 -52.71
N VAL A 94 20.41 -18.33 -52.15
CA VAL A 94 19.52 -17.34 -52.80
C VAL A 94 18.38 -17.01 -51.83
N LEU A 95 18.66 -16.10 -50.88
CA LEU A 95 17.81 -14.97 -50.45
C LEU A 95 18.52 -14.29 -49.28
N SER A 96 18.81 -13.00 -49.40
CA SER A 96 19.32 -12.16 -48.32
C SER A 96 18.24 -11.99 -47.24
N THR A 97 17.99 -13.01 -46.43
CA THR A 97 17.09 -12.90 -45.29
C THR A 97 17.77 -12.09 -44.18
N PRO A 98 17.08 -11.17 -43.49
CA PRO A 98 17.66 -10.46 -42.37
C PRO A 98 18.08 -11.47 -41.30
N ASN A 99 19.39 -11.58 -41.03
CA ASN A 99 19.93 -12.47 -40.01
C ASN A 99 19.50 -12.11 -38.59
N ASN A 100 18.75 -11.02 -38.40
CA ASN A 100 18.34 -10.52 -37.09
C ASN A 100 16.86 -10.15 -37.08
N ILE A 101 16.14 -10.52 -36.01
CA ILE A 101 14.83 -9.94 -35.69
C ILE A 101 15.04 -8.64 -34.95
N LEU A 102 14.42 -7.55 -35.43
CA LEU A 102 14.40 -6.27 -34.73
C LEU A 102 13.15 -6.19 -33.84
N VAL A 103 13.32 -6.32 -32.53
CA VAL A 103 12.26 -6.12 -31.54
C VAL A 103 12.32 -4.68 -31.03
N PRO A 104 11.26 -3.87 -31.17
CA PRO A 104 11.28 -2.51 -30.63
C PRO A 104 11.45 -2.53 -29.11
N ALA A 105 12.25 -1.61 -28.59
CA ALA A 105 12.34 -1.40 -27.15
C ALA A 105 10.97 -0.99 -26.59
N MET A 106 10.73 -1.25 -25.31
CA MET A 106 9.48 -0.83 -24.66
C MET A 106 9.34 0.70 -24.72
N GLY A 107 8.16 1.18 -25.09
CA GLY A 107 7.77 2.59 -25.03
C GLY A 107 7.37 3.05 -23.63
N ASN A 108 6.83 4.27 -23.52
CA ASN A 108 6.22 4.73 -22.28
C ASN A 108 4.73 4.41 -22.28
N ILE A 109 4.20 3.92 -21.17
CA ILE A 109 2.76 3.72 -20.96
C ILE A 109 2.30 4.73 -19.91
N THR A 110 1.21 5.43 -20.17
CA THR A 110 0.51 6.24 -19.17
C THR A 110 -0.97 5.91 -19.16
N TYR A 111 -1.56 5.98 -17.99
CA TYR A 111 -2.97 5.75 -17.72
C TYR A 111 -3.46 6.80 -16.75
N ASP A 112 -4.46 7.56 -17.17
CA ASP A 112 -5.15 8.57 -16.38
C ASP A 112 -6.61 8.15 -16.25
N PHE A 113 -7.11 8.17 -15.03
CA PHE A 113 -8.51 7.94 -14.70
C PHE A 113 -8.95 9.05 -13.74
N SER A 114 -10.11 9.63 -14.02
CA SER A 114 -10.77 10.58 -13.14
C SER A 114 -12.24 10.24 -13.10
N PHE A 115 -12.79 10.15 -11.89
CA PHE A 115 -14.22 10.04 -11.67
C PHE A 115 -14.61 11.10 -10.64
N LYS A 116 -15.53 11.98 -10.98
CA LYS A 116 -16.01 13.05 -10.11
C LYS A 116 -17.51 12.92 -9.96
N SER A 117 -17.99 12.87 -8.72
CA SER A 117 -19.42 12.95 -8.40
C SER A 117 -19.66 13.97 -7.29
N SER A 118 -20.92 14.19 -6.94
CA SER A 118 -21.31 15.05 -5.81
C SER A 118 -20.78 14.58 -4.44
N VAL A 119 -20.40 13.30 -4.30
CA VAL A 119 -20.02 12.69 -3.03
C VAL A 119 -18.53 12.31 -2.96
N ILE A 120 -17.94 11.94 -4.10
CA ILE A 120 -16.57 11.42 -4.17
C ILE A 120 -15.90 11.84 -5.48
N THR A 121 -14.63 12.21 -5.40
CA THR A 121 -13.74 12.36 -6.55
C THR A 121 -12.61 11.34 -6.41
N LEU A 122 -12.41 10.52 -7.43
CA LEU A 122 -11.33 9.55 -7.55
C LEU A 122 -10.43 9.98 -8.70
N ASN A 123 -9.13 9.99 -8.45
CA ASN A 123 -8.12 10.25 -9.48
C ASN A 123 -7.07 9.15 -9.42
N THR A 124 -6.73 8.57 -10.56
CA THR A 124 -5.64 7.60 -10.69
C THR A 124 -4.76 8.03 -11.85
N ASN A 125 -3.47 8.17 -11.61
CA ASN A 125 -2.44 8.30 -12.62
C ASN A 125 -1.49 7.14 -12.47
N ALA A 126 -1.17 6.44 -13.54
CA ALA A 126 -0.17 5.39 -13.56
C ALA A 126 0.68 5.54 -14.81
N GLY A 127 1.93 5.12 -14.72
CA GLY A 127 2.72 4.95 -15.91
C GLY A 127 4.03 4.22 -15.71
N LEU A 128 4.53 3.74 -16.83
CA LEU A 128 5.74 2.97 -16.96
C LEU A 128 6.61 3.66 -18.00
N TYR A 129 7.76 4.18 -17.58
CA TYR A 129 8.69 4.91 -18.41
C TYR A 129 9.94 4.07 -18.69
N ASN A 130 10.29 3.92 -19.97
CA ASN A 130 11.54 3.27 -20.37
C ASN A 130 12.52 4.32 -20.89
N GLN A 131 13.25 4.96 -19.98
CA GLN A 131 14.32 5.92 -20.29
C GLN A 131 15.68 5.31 -19.94
N SER A 132 16.62 6.09 -19.35
CA SER A 132 17.86 5.52 -18.80
C SER A 132 17.59 4.43 -17.75
N ASN A 133 16.62 4.68 -16.87
CA ASN A 133 16.07 3.70 -15.93
C ASN A 133 14.67 3.29 -16.40
N ILE A 134 14.23 2.09 -16.00
CA ILE A 134 12.82 1.72 -16.13
C ILE A 134 12.13 2.19 -14.85
N VAL A 135 11.10 3.03 -14.96
CA VAL A 135 10.41 3.61 -13.80
C VAL A 135 8.91 3.36 -13.93
N ALA A 136 8.35 2.61 -13.00
CA ALA A 136 6.92 2.54 -12.76
C ALA A 136 6.56 3.58 -11.69
N HIS A 137 5.47 4.30 -11.90
CA HIS A 137 4.85 5.17 -10.91
C HIS A 137 3.34 5.00 -10.98
N PHE A 138 2.69 5.06 -9.84
CA PHE A 138 1.24 5.17 -9.77
C PHE A 138 0.86 6.05 -8.58
N LEU A 139 -0.20 6.81 -8.75
CA LEU A 139 -0.78 7.70 -7.77
C LEU A 139 -2.29 7.55 -7.89
N THR A 140 -2.93 7.14 -6.82
CA THR A 140 -4.39 7.08 -6.74
C THR A 140 -4.85 7.80 -5.49
N SER A 141 -5.85 8.67 -5.64
CA SER A 141 -6.36 9.48 -4.56
C SER A 141 -7.88 9.60 -4.62
N SER A 142 -8.44 9.83 -3.45
CA SER A 142 -9.87 10.03 -3.25
C SER A 142 -10.09 11.26 -2.37
N SER A 143 -10.97 12.14 -2.80
CA SER A 143 -11.58 13.16 -1.94
C SER A 143 -13.07 12.88 -1.82
N SER A 144 -13.60 12.97 -0.60
CA SER A 144 -15.00 12.67 -0.29
C SER A 144 -15.45 13.45 0.92
N VAL A 145 -16.76 13.68 1.03
CA VAL A 145 -17.39 14.20 2.25
C VAL A 145 -17.33 13.21 3.43
N ILE A 146 -17.03 11.93 3.15
CA ILE A 146 -16.84 10.91 4.17
C ILE A 146 -15.34 10.74 4.41
N ASP A 147 -14.85 11.15 5.58
CA ASP A 147 -13.43 11.09 5.95
C ASP A 147 -12.79 9.70 5.74
N ALA A 148 -13.55 8.64 6.01
CA ALA A 148 -13.06 7.26 5.84
C ALA A 148 -12.75 6.91 4.39
N LEU A 149 -13.36 7.60 3.42
CA LEU A 149 -13.15 7.38 1.98
C LEU A 149 -12.05 8.27 1.40
N GLN A 150 -11.55 9.26 2.14
CA GLN A 150 -10.45 10.12 1.68
C GLN A 150 -9.13 9.38 1.79
N TYR A 151 -8.38 9.27 0.70
CA TYR A 151 -7.06 8.63 0.75
C TYR A 151 -6.12 9.18 -0.32
N LYS A 152 -4.83 8.98 -0.12
CA LYS A 152 -3.78 9.14 -1.13
C LYS A 152 -2.87 7.93 -1.06
N LEU A 153 -2.74 7.20 -2.16
CA LEU A 153 -1.86 6.05 -2.31
C LEU A 153 -0.92 6.34 -3.48
N GLU A 154 0.38 6.42 -3.21
CA GLU A 154 1.42 6.64 -4.20
C GLU A 154 2.45 5.54 -4.15
N GLY A 155 2.91 5.08 -5.30
CA GLY A 155 3.95 4.09 -5.39
C GLY A 155 4.86 4.33 -6.58
N THR A 156 6.15 4.11 -6.37
CA THR A 156 7.17 4.19 -7.41
C THR A 156 8.05 2.96 -7.34
N SER A 157 8.46 2.45 -8.49
CA SER A 157 9.47 1.39 -8.58
C SER A 157 10.40 1.72 -9.73
N SER A 158 11.71 1.66 -9.48
CA SER A 158 12.73 2.03 -10.46
C SER A 158 13.81 0.96 -10.56
N LEU A 159 14.08 0.55 -11.79
CA LEU A 159 15.19 -0.34 -12.14
C LEU A 159 16.29 0.45 -12.81
N THR A 160 17.36 0.70 -12.06
CA THR A 160 18.59 1.32 -12.54
C THR A 160 19.51 0.26 -13.13
N ARG A 161 20.00 0.51 -14.35
CA ARG A 161 20.86 -0.40 -15.12
C ARG A 161 22.30 0.10 -15.28
N LYS A 162 22.55 1.37 -14.93
CA LYS A 162 23.88 1.99 -15.03
C LYS A 162 24.72 1.61 -13.81
N ARG A 163 25.93 1.09 -14.04
CA ARG A 163 26.93 0.72 -13.00
C ARG A 163 26.48 -0.38 -12.03
N GLY A 164 25.64 -1.31 -12.50
CA GLY A 164 25.04 -2.38 -11.71
C GLY A 164 23.53 -2.45 -11.93
N VAL A 165 22.88 -3.39 -11.26
CA VAL A 165 21.42 -3.52 -11.25
C VAL A 165 20.92 -3.07 -9.89
N LYS A 166 20.11 -2.02 -9.83
CA LYS A 166 19.45 -1.59 -8.58
C LYS A 166 17.95 -1.47 -8.80
N LEU A 167 17.19 -2.21 -8.01
CA LEU A 167 15.74 -2.08 -7.90
C LEU A 167 15.44 -1.27 -6.63
N ALA A 168 14.69 -0.19 -6.77
CA ALA A 168 14.22 0.61 -5.64
C ALA A 168 12.72 0.83 -5.75
N THR A 169 11.98 0.53 -4.69
CA THR A 169 10.53 0.66 -4.62
C THR A 169 10.17 1.51 -3.40
N ALA A 170 9.25 2.44 -3.58
CA ALA A 170 8.66 3.25 -2.51
C ALA A 170 7.13 3.19 -2.64
N LEU A 171 6.41 3.03 -1.54
CA LEU A 171 4.95 2.98 -1.48
C LEU A 171 4.50 3.78 -0.25
N SER A 172 3.53 4.67 -0.41
CA SER A 172 2.96 5.47 0.67
C SER A 172 1.43 5.49 0.57
N LEU A 173 0.77 5.21 1.69
CA LEU A 173 -0.66 5.32 1.91
C LEU A 173 -0.92 6.37 2.99
N SER A 174 -1.80 7.31 2.70
CA SER A 174 -2.26 8.32 3.63
C SER A 174 -3.79 8.31 3.68
N ASN A 175 -4.33 8.13 4.88
CA ASN A 175 -5.74 8.27 5.24
C ASN A 175 -5.79 8.77 6.69
N LYS A 176 -6.89 9.41 7.08
CA LYS A 176 -7.08 9.95 8.45
C LYS A 176 -6.89 8.91 9.56
N PHE A 177 -7.21 7.65 9.28
CA PHE A 177 -7.21 6.57 10.27
C PHE A 177 -6.03 5.62 10.11
N ILE A 178 -5.42 5.56 8.92
CA ILE A 178 -4.33 4.63 8.62
C ILE A 178 -3.32 5.35 7.70
N GLU A 179 -2.06 5.34 8.12
CA GLU A 179 -0.92 5.78 7.32
C GLU A 179 0.04 4.59 7.16
N GLY A 180 0.70 4.48 6.03
CA GLY A 180 1.69 3.43 5.78
C GLY A 180 2.74 3.88 4.79
N ASN A 181 4.00 3.54 5.04
CA ASN A 181 5.10 3.78 4.10
C ASN A 181 5.94 2.50 3.99
N HIS A 182 6.44 2.23 2.80
CA HIS A 182 7.31 1.09 2.53
C HIS A 182 8.35 1.48 1.49
N ASP A 183 9.60 1.47 1.89
CA ASP A 183 10.76 1.69 1.04
C ASP A 183 11.59 0.42 0.99
N SER A 184 11.95 -0.04 -0.20
CA SER A 184 12.86 -1.15 -0.40
C SER A 184 13.88 -0.86 -1.48
N THR A 185 15.11 -1.30 -1.25
CA THR A 185 16.15 -1.26 -2.26
C THR A 185 16.90 -2.58 -2.30
N VAL A 186 17.21 -3.06 -3.50
CA VAL A 186 18.12 -4.19 -3.73
C VAL A 186 19.08 -3.76 -4.83
N GLY A 187 20.37 -3.77 -4.52
CA GLY A 187 21.44 -3.37 -5.42
C GLY A 187 22.47 -4.47 -5.59
N LEU A 188 22.79 -4.79 -6.84
CA LEU A 188 23.88 -5.67 -7.23
C LEU A 188 24.91 -4.88 -8.03
N THR A 189 26.13 -4.84 -7.52
CA THR A 189 27.30 -4.29 -8.20
C THR A 189 28.30 -5.41 -8.49
N LYS A 190 29.36 -5.12 -9.26
CA LYS A 190 30.41 -6.11 -9.56
C LYS A 190 31.10 -6.68 -8.30
N LYS A 191 31.14 -5.91 -7.22
CA LYS A 191 31.89 -6.27 -5.99
C LYS A 191 30.99 -6.64 -4.81
N ASN A 192 29.83 -6.02 -4.70
CA ASN A 192 28.98 -6.11 -3.52
C ASN A 192 27.49 -6.20 -3.88
N MET A 193 26.72 -6.79 -2.99
CA MET A 193 25.26 -6.76 -2.94
C MET A 193 24.80 -6.00 -1.69
N GLU A 194 23.76 -5.18 -1.84
CA GLU A 194 23.13 -4.42 -0.76
C GLU A 194 21.61 -4.58 -0.86
N ALA A 195 20.95 -4.72 0.28
CA ALA A 195 19.49 -4.76 0.38
C ALA A 195 19.04 -3.97 1.61
N SER A 196 17.96 -3.21 1.47
CA SER A 196 17.32 -2.50 2.57
C SER A 196 15.80 -2.57 2.41
N VAL A 197 15.09 -2.67 3.51
CA VAL A 197 13.63 -2.58 3.59
C VAL A 197 13.28 -1.77 4.82
N THR A 198 12.45 -0.75 4.67
CA THR A 198 11.89 0.04 5.75
C THR A 198 10.38 0.08 5.56
N THR A 199 9.63 -0.43 6.53
CA THR A 199 8.17 -0.41 6.53
C THR A 199 7.71 0.32 7.78
N SER A 200 6.81 1.28 7.63
CA SER A 200 6.14 1.93 8.75
C SER A 200 4.64 1.85 8.53
N ALA A 201 3.87 1.59 9.58
CA ALA A 201 2.42 1.67 9.58
C ALA A 201 1.96 2.38 10.85
N LYS A 202 0.97 3.24 10.70
CA LYS A 202 0.36 3.98 11.80
C LYS A 202 -1.15 3.85 11.70
N VAL A 203 -1.76 3.45 12.79
CA VAL A 203 -3.22 3.33 12.90
C VAL A 203 -3.68 4.32 13.98
N GLN A 204 -4.69 5.10 13.66
CA GLN A 204 -5.28 6.08 14.54
C GLN A 204 -6.80 6.03 14.42
N ILE A 205 -7.40 5.12 15.17
CA ILE A 205 -8.86 5.00 15.33
C ILE A 205 -9.26 5.34 16.77
N PRO A 206 -10.54 5.65 17.07
CA PRO A 206 -10.94 6.14 18.39
C PRO A 206 -10.53 5.26 19.58
N ILE A 207 -10.48 3.94 19.40
CA ILE A 207 -10.17 2.97 20.46
C ILE A 207 -8.73 2.46 20.44
N LEU A 208 -7.96 2.76 19.38
CA LEU A 208 -6.66 2.17 19.15
C LEU A 208 -5.74 3.14 18.39
N ARG A 209 -4.60 3.41 18.99
CA ARG A 209 -3.44 4.04 18.33
C ARG A 209 -2.34 3.01 18.26
N MET A 210 -1.71 2.89 17.10
CA MET A 210 -0.61 1.95 16.90
C MET A 210 0.43 2.57 15.98
N ASN A 211 1.70 2.42 16.30
CA ASN A 211 2.79 2.67 15.37
C ASN A 211 3.64 1.42 15.26
N PHE A 212 3.84 0.96 14.04
CA PHE A 212 4.69 -0.14 13.68
C PHE A 212 5.81 0.39 12.79
N LYS A 213 7.04 0.00 13.07
CA LYS A 213 8.21 0.30 12.26
C LYS A 213 9.05 -0.97 12.15
N GLN A 214 9.47 -1.28 10.94
CA GLN A 214 10.35 -2.39 10.62
C GLN A 214 11.48 -1.88 9.73
N GLU A 215 12.69 -2.26 10.07
CA GLU A 215 13.87 -2.03 9.26
C GLU A 215 14.60 -3.36 9.07
N LEU A 216 14.98 -3.67 7.84
CA LEU A 216 15.83 -4.80 7.49
C LEU A 216 16.94 -4.28 6.59
N ASN A 217 18.19 -4.52 6.95
CA ASN A 217 19.35 -4.12 6.16
C ASN A 217 20.28 -5.31 5.97
N GLY A 218 20.86 -5.42 4.79
CA GLY A 218 21.80 -6.47 4.43
C GLY A 218 22.86 -5.94 3.48
N ASN A 219 24.12 -6.27 3.73
CA ASN A 219 25.19 -5.92 2.80
C ASN A 219 26.29 -6.99 2.78
N THR A 220 26.97 -7.11 1.64
CA THR A 220 28.11 -8.04 1.44
C THR A 220 29.43 -7.29 1.27
N LYS A 221 29.60 -6.13 1.90
CA LYS A 221 30.87 -5.36 1.84
C LYS A 221 31.97 -6.10 2.59
N SER A 222 33.10 -5.44 2.87
CA SER A 222 34.20 -6.01 3.66
C SER A 222 33.79 -6.51 5.04
N LYS A 223 32.64 -6.05 5.58
CA LYS A 223 31.98 -6.61 6.75
C LYS A 223 30.54 -6.99 6.40
N PRO A 224 30.31 -8.24 5.95
CA PRO A 224 28.96 -8.74 5.73
C PRO A 224 28.11 -8.67 6.99
N THR A 225 26.99 -7.97 6.90
CA THR A 225 26.08 -7.76 8.04
C THR A 225 24.63 -7.85 7.56
N ILE A 226 23.81 -8.53 8.34
CA ILE A 226 22.35 -8.51 8.24
C ILE A 226 21.81 -7.97 9.57
N SER A 227 20.97 -6.94 9.52
CA SER A 227 20.30 -6.40 10.70
C SER A 227 18.80 -6.27 10.49
N SER A 228 18.03 -6.57 11.52
CA SER A 228 16.58 -6.44 11.56
C SER A 228 16.19 -5.68 12.84
N SER A 229 15.31 -4.70 12.72
CA SER A 229 14.74 -3.93 13.83
C SER A 229 13.23 -3.86 13.66
N ILE A 230 12.49 -4.16 14.71
CA ILE A 230 11.04 -4.03 14.78
C ILE A 230 10.72 -3.21 16.01
N GLU A 231 9.89 -2.18 15.84
CA GLU A 231 9.39 -1.33 16.89
C GLU A 231 7.87 -1.28 16.74
N LEU A 232 7.15 -1.62 17.80
CA LEU A 232 5.69 -1.57 17.86
C LEU A 232 5.31 -0.81 19.12
N THR A 233 4.50 0.23 18.97
CA THR A 233 3.82 0.90 20.08
C THR A 233 2.32 0.77 19.86
N TYR A 234 1.58 0.50 20.94
CA TYR A 234 0.13 0.48 20.89
C TYR A 234 -0.45 1.16 22.13
N ASP A 235 -1.60 1.78 21.95
CA ASP A 235 -2.41 2.40 22.98
C ASP A 235 -3.88 2.13 22.66
N PHE A 236 -4.44 1.19 23.40
CA PHE A 236 -5.82 0.77 23.32
C PHE A 236 -6.59 1.33 24.51
N ASN A 237 -7.72 1.98 24.24
CA ASN A 237 -8.60 2.52 25.25
C ASN A 237 -10.05 2.38 24.81
N SER A 238 -10.81 1.55 25.51
CA SER A 238 -12.23 1.35 25.25
C SER A 238 -13.04 1.55 26.53
N SER A 239 -13.73 2.68 26.61
CA SER A 239 -14.66 2.99 27.70
C SER A 239 -15.81 1.97 27.78
N LYS A 240 -16.25 1.43 26.63
CA LYS A 240 -17.30 0.39 26.57
C LYS A 240 -16.88 -0.93 27.20
N LEU A 241 -15.58 -1.27 27.13
CA LEU A 241 -15.03 -2.51 27.66
C LEU A 241 -14.38 -2.31 29.04
N TYR A 242 -14.42 -1.10 29.59
CA TYR A 242 -13.73 -0.72 30.83
C TYR A 242 -12.27 -1.22 30.86
N SER A 243 -11.60 -1.11 29.70
CA SER A 243 -10.26 -1.67 29.53
C SER A 243 -9.34 -0.72 28.77
N THR A 244 -8.12 -0.63 29.29
CA THR A 244 -7.00 0.07 28.66
C THR A 244 -5.80 -0.87 28.57
N ALA A 245 -5.01 -0.70 27.51
CA ALA A 245 -3.76 -1.43 27.32
C ALA A 245 -2.83 -0.59 26.45
N MET A 246 -1.70 -0.18 26.99
CA MET A 246 -0.64 0.44 26.21
C MET A 246 0.68 -0.26 26.47
N GLY A 247 1.53 -0.26 25.47
CA GLY A 247 2.83 -0.93 25.58
C GLY A 247 3.68 -0.70 24.36
N ALA A 248 4.95 -1.08 24.49
CA ALA A 248 5.89 -1.12 23.40
C ALA A 248 6.53 -2.51 23.26
N VAL A 249 6.91 -2.86 22.04
CA VAL A 249 7.70 -4.04 21.72
C VAL A 249 8.81 -3.61 20.79
N ASP A 250 10.05 -3.81 21.24
CA ASP A 250 11.26 -3.60 20.46
C ASP A 250 11.94 -4.96 20.24
N HIS A 251 12.34 -5.23 19.01
CA HIS A 251 13.12 -6.41 18.67
C HIS A 251 14.25 -6.03 17.72
N LYS A 252 15.47 -6.46 18.03
CA LYS A 252 16.65 -6.25 17.19
C LYS A 252 17.38 -7.57 17.00
N LEU A 253 17.80 -7.84 15.77
CA LEU A 253 18.65 -8.97 15.41
C LEU A 253 19.78 -8.44 14.54
N ILE A 254 21.01 -8.81 14.88
CA ILE A 254 22.22 -8.50 14.12
C ILE A 254 22.97 -9.80 13.88
N LEU A 255 23.34 -10.02 12.63
CA LEU A 255 24.19 -11.11 12.19
C LEU A 255 25.40 -10.50 11.49
N GLU A 256 26.60 -10.78 11.99
CA GLU A 256 27.86 -10.38 11.35
C GLU A 256 28.69 -11.60 11.00
N SER A 257 29.32 -11.57 9.82
CA SER A 257 30.21 -12.63 9.37
C SER A 257 31.48 -12.03 8.80
N LEU A 258 32.62 -12.23 9.48
CA LEU A 258 33.95 -11.91 8.99
C LEU A 258 34.75 -13.20 8.76
N THR A 259 35.92 -13.08 8.12
CA THR A 259 36.84 -14.21 7.91
C THR A 259 37.34 -14.84 9.22
N THR A 260 37.39 -14.06 10.31
CA THR A 260 37.95 -14.48 11.60
C THR A 260 36.89 -14.83 12.65
N TYR A 261 35.66 -14.36 12.47
CA TYR A 261 34.57 -14.63 13.41
C TYR A 261 33.19 -14.54 12.76
N PHE A 262 32.23 -15.18 13.40
CA PHE A 262 30.81 -15.12 13.10
C PHE A 262 30.07 -14.76 14.39
N SER A 263 29.14 -13.80 14.34
CA SER A 263 28.34 -13.40 15.50
C SER A 263 26.87 -13.25 15.18
N ILE A 264 26.04 -13.66 16.13
CA ILE A 264 24.59 -13.43 16.15
C ILE A 264 24.25 -12.74 17.46
N GLU A 265 23.55 -11.64 17.40
CA GLU A 265 23.05 -10.89 18.55
C GLU A 265 21.56 -10.63 18.37
N SER A 266 20.76 -10.96 19.37
CA SER A 266 19.32 -10.77 19.39
C SER A 266 18.91 -10.11 20.70
N SER A 267 18.04 -9.10 20.63
CA SER A 267 17.46 -8.47 21.81
C SER A 267 15.96 -8.24 21.59
N ALA A 268 15.15 -8.60 22.57
CA ALA A 268 13.72 -8.34 22.59
C ALA A 268 13.36 -7.62 23.89
N LYS A 269 12.61 -6.54 23.80
CA LYS A 269 12.05 -5.82 24.96
C LYS A 269 10.56 -5.63 24.72
N GLY A 270 9.78 -5.84 25.76
CA GLY A 270 8.35 -5.63 25.72
C GLY A 270 7.88 -5.07 27.05
N ASP A 271 6.98 -4.11 27.00
CA ASP A 271 6.24 -3.62 28.15
C ASP A 271 4.75 -3.54 27.85
N ILE A 272 3.96 -3.68 28.91
CA ILE A 272 2.53 -3.49 28.88
C ILE A 272 2.09 -2.87 30.20
N LYS A 273 1.17 -1.92 30.11
CA LYS A 273 0.44 -1.39 31.25
C LYS A 273 -0.98 -1.10 30.84
N GLY A 274 -1.92 -1.30 31.76
CA GLY A 274 -3.31 -1.08 31.44
C GLY A 274 -4.21 -1.31 32.63
N SER A 275 -5.50 -1.37 32.36
CA SER A 275 -6.52 -1.67 33.36
C SER A 275 -7.65 -2.49 32.77
N VAL A 276 -8.31 -3.28 33.61
CA VAL A 276 -9.56 -3.99 33.33
C VAL A 276 -10.47 -3.82 34.53
N LEU A 277 -11.67 -3.29 34.34
CA LEU A 277 -12.64 -3.06 35.44
C LEU A 277 -12.02 -2.30 36.63
N SER A 278 -11.17 -1.31 36.34
CA SER A 278 -10.41 -0.52 37.32
C SER A 278 -9.29 -1.26 38.07
N GLN A 279 -9.02 -2.53 37.78
CA GLN A 279 -7.81 -3.21 38.23
C GLN A 279 -6.67 -2.89 37.28
N GLU A 280 -5.61 -2.25 37.78
CA GLU A 280 -4.42 -1.96 36.99
C GLU A 280 -3.55 -3.20 36.84
N TYR A 281 -2.81 -3.29 35.74
CA TYR A 281 -1.79 -4.31 35.55
C TYR A 281 -0.59 -3.73 34.81
N TYR A 282 0.57 -4.30 35.08
CA TYR A 282 1.85 -3.90 34.51
C TYR A 282 2.72 -5.15 34.28
N GLY A 283 3.46 -5.17 33.17
CA GLY A 283 4.41 -6.23 32.88
C GLY A 283 5.55 -5.73 32.01
N THR A 284 6.76 -6.21 32.27
CA THR A 284 7.92 -6.03 31.39
C THR A 284 8.62 -7.36 31.16
N ILE A 285 9.18 -7.49 29.96
CA ILE A 285 10.06 -8.58 29.57
C ILE A 285 11.24 -8.02 28.78
N ALA A 286 12.43 -8.50 29.07
CA ALA A 286 13.63 -8.20 28.31
C ALA A 286 14.44 -9.48 28.13
N SER A 287 14.85 -9.76 26.90
CA SER A 287 15.69 -10.87 26.53
C SER A 287 16.85 -10.40 25.68
N GLU A 288 18.04 -10.88 25.98
CA GLU A 288 19.26 -10.66 25.20
C GLU A 288 19.90 -12.04 24.98
N ALA A 289 20.23 -12.36 23.74
CA ALA A 289 20.92 -13.58 23.35
C ALA A 289 22.05 -13.23 22.39
N SER A 290 23.24 -13.77 22.64
CA SER A 290 24.39 -13.59 21.76
C SER A 290 25.16 -14.90 21.59
N THR A 291 25.67 -15.12 20.38
CA THR A 291 26.57 -16.24 20.09
C THR A 291 27.69 -15.74 19.21
N TYR A 292 28.92 -16.03 19.61
CA TYR A 292 30.14 -15.68 18.92
C TYR A 292 30.95 -16.94 18.66
N LEU A 293 31.38 -17.12 17.41
CA LEU A 293 32.18 -18.23 16.96
C LEU A 293 33.44 -17.71 16.28
N ASN A 294 34.59 -18.20 16.68
CA ASN A 294 35.86 -17.98 15.98
C ASN A 294 36.67 -19.29 15.93
N SER A 295 37.84 -19.27 15.30
CA SER A 295 38.69 -20.48 15.15
C SER A 295 39.21 -21.06 16.46
N LYS A 296 39.15 -20.32 17.57
CA LYS A 296 39.73 -20.71 18.86
C LYS A 296 38.67 -21.10 19.90
N SER A 297 37.47 -20.56 19.82
CA SER A 297 36.44 -20.71 20.85
C SER A 297 35.05 -20.39 20.33
N THR A 298 34.05 -21.02 20.96
CA THR A 298 32.64 -20.67 20.84
C THR A 298 32.18 -20.07 22.17
N ARG A 299 31.45 -18.97 22.13
CA ARG A 299 30.87 -18.32 23.31
C ARG A 299 29.39 -18.04 23.05
N SER A 300 28.54 -18.36 24.01
CA SER A 300 27.12 -18.06 23.94
C SER A 300 26.65 -17.51 25.28
N SER A 301 25.73 -16.55 25.25
CA SER A 301 25.15 -15.93 26.44
C SER A 301 23.67 -15.66 26.21
N VAL A 302 22.86 -15.94 27.22
CA VAL A 302 21.43 -15.64 27.24
C VAL A 302 21.10 -14.97 28.57
N LYS A 303 20.33 -13.89 28.49
CA LYS A 303 19.81 -13.16 29.65
C LYS A 303 18.31 -12.95 29.45
N LEU A 304 17.54 -13.27 30.47
CA LEU A 304 16.10 -13.07 30.50
C LEU A 304 15.73 -12.35 31.80
N GLN A 305 14.95 -11.29 31.69
CA GLN A 305 14.43 -10.51 32.80
C GLN A 305 12.94 -10.29 32.58
N GLY A 306 12.15 -10.48 33.62
CA GLY A 306 10.71 -10.22 33.58
C GLY A 306 10.22 -9.71 34.93
N ALA A 307 9.25 -8.80 34.90
CA ALA A 307 8.56 -8.31 36.08
C ALA A 307 7.07 -8.14 35.75
N SER A 308 6.19 -8.44 36.71
CA SER A 308 4.75 -8.27 36.56
C SER A 308 4.12 -7.80 37.85
N LYS A 309 3.06 -7.00 37.75
CA LYS A 309 2.24 -6.54 38.86
C LYS A 309 0.79 -6.44 38.41
N VAL A 310 -0.14 -6.81 39.29
CA VAL A 310 -1.59 -6.62 39.17
C VAL A 310 -2.07 -5.93 40.45
#